data_AF-A0A6N3DPE4-F1
#
_entry.id   AF-A0A6N3DPE4-F1
#
_cell.length_a   1.000
_cell.length_b   1.000
_cell.length_c   1.000
_cell.angle_alpha   90.00
_cell.angle_beta   90.00
_cell.angle_gamma   90.00
#
_symmetry.space_group_name_H-M   'P 1'
#
loop_
_entity.id
_entity.type
_entity.pdbx_description
1 polymer ?
#
loop_
_entity_poly.entity_id
_entity_poly.type
_entity_poly.pdbx_seq_one_letter_code
_entity_poly.pdbx_strand_id
1 'polypeptide(L)'
;MRKFLITFTVLFAVINIMAQEHLSFKGIPIEGSMTAFCQKLKVKGFTSVGSDNNLTLFTGDFTGRNATVGVTATDDGKNVFAVVVLFDSSGEWKNLVNTYNYYKELYTRKYGKPTNSKEKKSSHFRF
;
A
#
# COMPACT_ATOMS: atom_id res chain seq x y z
N MET A 1 -39.62 -22.63 -3.96
CA MET A 1 -38.89 -21.44 -4.45
C MET A 1 -38.48 -20.47 -3.34
N ARG A 2 -39.37 -20.11 -2.40
CA ARG A 2 -39.07 -19.16 -1.30
C ARG A 2 -37.93 -19.59 -0.35
N LYS A 3 -37.81 -20.89 -0.04
CA LYS A 3 -36.70 -21.43 0.79
C LYS A 3 -35.33 -21.25 0.11
N PHE A 4 -35.23 -21.54 -1.18
CA PHE A 4 -34.01 -21.35 -1.96
C PHE A 4 -33.60 -19.87 -2.07
N LEU A 5 -34.56 -18.96 -2.23
CA LEU A 5 -34.30 -17.51 -2.21
C LEU A 5 -33.71 -17.05 -0.87
N ILE A 6 -34.26 -17.51 0.25
CA ILE A 6 -33.75 -17.15 1.59
C ILE A 6 -32.33 -17.71 1.78
N THR A 7 -32.09 -18.97 1.41
CA THR A 7 -30.74 -19.57 1.50
C THR A 7 -29.73 -18.82 0.65
N PHE A 8 -30.10 -18.41 -0.57
CA PHE A 8 -29.24 -17.64 -1.46
C PHE A 8 -28.92 -16.24 -0.89
N THR A 9 -29.92 -15.57 -0.31
CA THR A 9 -29.74 -14.24 0.30
C THR A 9 -28.80 -14.30 1.52
N VAL A 10 -28.95 -15.34 2.36
CA VAL A 10 -28.07 -15.57 3.51
C VAL A 10 -26.64 -15.89 3.04
N LEU A 11 -26.48 -16.72 2.00
CA LEU A 11 -25.16 -17.06 1.46
C LEU A 11 -24.42 -15.82 0.94
N PHE A 12 -25.10 -14.92 0.22
CA PHE A 12 -24.53 -13.64 -0.22
C PHE A 12 -24.15 -12.72 0.95
N ALA A 13 -24.98 -12.65 2.00
CA ALA A 13 -24.64 -11.87 3.18
C ALA A 13 -23.37 -12.38 3.88
N VAL A 14 -23.21 -13.71 4.01
CA VAL A 14 -22.00 -14.30 4.60
C VAL A 14 -20.76 -14.01 3.74
N ILE A 15 -20.84 -14.12 2.40
CA ILE A 15 -19.69 -13.84 1.51
C ILE A 15 -19.20 -12.38 1.66
N ASN A 16 -20.13 -11.42 1.78
CA ASN A 16 -19.77 -10.01 1.98
C ASN A 16 -19.11 -9.76 3.35
N ILE A 17 -19.51 -10.50 4.40
CA ILE A 17 -18.91 -10.37 5.74
C ILE A 17 -17.52 -11.02 5.80
N MET A 18 -17.31 -12.09 5.03
CA MET A 18 -16.02 -12.81 4.97
C MET A 18 -15.01 -12.15 4.02
N ALA A 19 -15.39 -11.12 3.27
CA ALA A 19 -14.48 -10.39 2.41
C ALA A 19 -13.50 -9.57 3.28
N GLN A 20 -12.29 -10.09 3.48
CA GLN A 20 -11.21 -9.34 4.11
C GLN A 20 -10.83 -8.18 3.18
N GLU A 21 -10.99 -6.94 3.64
CA GLU A 21 -10.49 -5.77 2.90
C GLU A 21 -8.96 -5.79 2.93
N HIS A 22 -8.35 -6.41 1.92
CA HIS A 22 -6.93 -6.29 1.68
C HIS A 22 -6.60 -4.87 1.23
N LEU A 23 -5.58 -4.27 1.84
CA LEU A 23 -5.05 -2.99 1.39
C LEU A 23 -4.67 -3.07 -0.08
N SER A 24 -4.93 -2.01 -0.83
CA SER A 24 -4.61 -1.94 -2.26
C SER A 24 -3.72 -0.75 -2.59
N PHE A 25 -2.71 -0.97 -3.42
CA PHE A 25 -1.84 0.08 -3.96
C PHE A 25 -2.22 0.40 -5.40
N LYS A 26 -2.60 1.66 -5.69
CA LYS A 26 -3.06 2.10 -7.03
C LYS A 26 -4.16 1.19 -7.64
N GLY A 27 -5.02 0.65 -6.79
CA GLY A 27 -6.12 -0.26 -7.15
C GLY A 27 -5.69 -1.72 -7.34
N ILE A 28 -4.45 -2.08 -7.01
CA ILE A 28 -3.92 -3.44 -7.04
C ILE A 28 -3.92 -3.97 -5.60
N PRO A 29 -4.66 -5.04 -5.27
CA PRO A 29 -4.61 -5.68 -3.95
C PRO A 29 -3.19 -6.10 -3.59
N ILE A 30 -2.74 -5.78 -2.37
CA ILE A 30 -1.42 -6.17 -1.84
C ILE A 30 -1.49 -7.62 -1.36
N GLU A 31 -1.47 -8.52 -2.32
CA GLU A 31 -1.58 -9.97 -2.14
C GLU A 31 -1.03 -10.70 -3.36
N GLY A 32 -1.01 -12.04 -3.28
CA GLY A 32 -0.64 -12.91 -4.39
C GLY A 32 0.84 -12.82 -4.75
N SER A 33 1.22 -13.42 -5.87
CA SER A 33 2.63 -13.59 -6.20
C SER A 33 3.33 -12.27 -6.57
N MET A 34 4.62 -12.23 -6.24
CA MET A 34 5.47 -11.07 -6.48
C MET A 34 5.49 -10.70 -7.98
N THR A 35 5.66 -11.69 -8.84
CA THR A 35 5.61 -11.53 -10.31
C THR A 35 4.29 -10.89 -10.77
N ALA A 36 3.14 -11.40 -10.30
CA ALA A 36 1.84 -10.92 -10.74
C ALA A 36 1.59 -9.47 -10.29
N PHE A 37 1.92 -9.15 -9.04
CA PHE A 37 1.78 -7.79 -8.53
C PHE A 37 2.70 -6.81 -9.27
N CYS A 38 3.96 -7.16 -9.47
CA CYS A 38 4.93 -6.36 -10.22
C CYS A 38 4.48 -6.10 -11.67
N GLN A 39 3.91 -7.09 -12.35
CA GLN A 39 3.37 -6.92 -13.70
C GLN A 39 2.21 -5.92 -13.72
N LYS A 40 1.25 -6.04 -12.79
CA LYS A 40 0.15 -5.07 -12.65
C LYS A 40 0.68 -3.66 -12.37
N LEU A 41 1.73 -3.55 -11.57
CA LEU A 41 2.36 -2.26 -11.25
C LEU A 41 3.01 -1.62 -12.47
N LYS A 42 3.68 -2.40 -13.33
CA LYS A 42 4.22 -1.92 -14.62
C LYS A 42 3.13 -1.37 -15.53
N VAL A 43 1.98 -2.06 -15.60
CA VAL A 43 0.79 -1.58 -16.35
C VAL A 43 0.26 -0.24 -15.80
N LYS A 44 0.45 0.04 -14.51
CA LYS A 44 0.10 1.34 -13.89
C LYS A 44 1.13 2.45 -14.14
N GLY A 45 2.15 2.20 -14.95
CA GLY A 45 3.15 3.20 -15.35
C GLY A 45 4.38 3.28 -14.44
N PHE A 46 4.60 2.27 -13.58
CA PHE A 46 5.83 2.19 -12.79
C PHE A 46 6.91 1.41 -13.53
N THR A 47 8.15 1.88 -13.43
CA THR A 47 9.32 1.26 -14.06
C THR A 47 10.15 0.55 -13.01
N SER A 48 10.48 -0.72 -13.22
CA SER A 48 11.34 -1.45 -12.29
C SER A 48 12.79 -0.98 -12.43
N VAL A 49 13.45 -0.74 -11.30
CA VAL A 49 14.83 -0.24 -11.25
C VAL A 49 15.81 -1.20 -10.57
N GLY A 50 15.31 -2.27 -9.97
CA GLY A 50 16.13 -3.33 -9.36
C GLY A 50 15.29 -4.33 -8.59
N SER A 51 15.84 -5.52 -8.37
CA SER A 51 15.26 -6.58 -7.55
C SER A 51 16.35 -7.28 -6.76
N ASP A 52 16.07 -7.62 -5.51
CA ASP A 52 16.92 -8.44 -4.65
C ASP A 52 16.06 -9.32 -3.75
N ASN A 53 16.28 -10.63 -3.77
CA ASN A 53 15.54 -11.64 -2.99
C ASN A 53 14.02 -11.40 -3.00
N ASN A 54 13.48 -10.91 -1.88
CA ASN A 54 12.04 -10.69 -1.68
C ASN A 54 11.61 -9.25 -1.94
N LEU A 55 12.48 -8.38 -2.46
CA LEU A 55 12.23 -6.96 -2.72
C LEU A 55 12.37 -6.64 -4.21
N THR A 56 11.40 -5.91 -4.77
CA THR A 56 11.54 -5.26 -6.08
C THR A 56 11.30 -3.76 -5.94
N LEU A 57 12.21 -2.98 -6.52
CA LEU A 57 12.15 -1.53 -6.55
C LEU A 57 11.61 -1.03 -7.88
N PHE A 58 10.82 0.01 -7.80
CA PHE A 58 10.24 0.75 -8.91
C PHE A 58 10.44 2.25 -8.74
N THR A 59 10.41 2.98 -9.84
CA THR A 59 10.19 4.43 -9.86
C THR A 59 8.93 4.75 -10.64
N GLY A 60 8.26 5.85 -10.31
CA GLY A 60 7.08 6.28 -11.05
C GLY A 60 6.31 7.40 -10.35
N ASP A 61 5.21 7.83 -10.97
CA ASP A 61 4.32 8.82 -10.39
C ASP A 61 3.44 8.20 -9.29
N PHE A 62 3.59 8.73 -8.09
CA PHE A 62 2.67 8.50 -7.00
C PHE A 62 2.18 9.85 -6.47
N THR A 63 0.88 10.11 -6.67
CA THR A 63 0.19 11.33 -6.23
C THR A 63 0.73 12.63 -6.84
N GLY A 64 1.17 12.59 -8.10
CA GLY A 64 1.73 13.77 -8.79
C GLY A 64 3.19 14.06 -8.46
N ARG A 65 3.89 13.10 -7.84
CA ARG A 65 5.30 13.21 -7.45
C ARG A 65 6.04 11.95 -7.90
N ASN A 66 7.27 12.12 -8.38
CA ASN A 66 8.16 10.98 -8.56
C ASN A 66 8.46 10.36 -7.19
N ALA A 67 8.39 9.03 -7.13
CA ALA A 67 8.67 8.27 -5.92
C ALA A 67 9.37 6.96 -6.25
N THR A 68 10.17 6.48 -5.30
CA THR A 68 10.66 5.10 -5.30
C THR A 68 9.64 4.23 -4.57
N VAL A 69 9.24 3.12 -5.18
CA VAL A 69 8.27 2.17 -4.63
C VAL A 69 8.95 0.82 -4.45
N GLY A 70 9.03 0.33 -3.21
CA GLY A 70 9.48 -1.02 -2.89
C GLY A 70 8.30 -1.94 -2.69
N VAL A 71 8.32 -3.10 -3.35
CA VAL A 71 7.33 -4.16 -3.15
C VAL A 71 8.04 -5.36 -2.53
N THR A 72 7.53 -5.84 -1.39
CA THR A 72 8.16 -6.93 -0.65
C THR A 72 7.24 -8.13 -0.43
N ALA A 73 7.81 -9.33 -0.55
CA ALA A 73 7.15 -10.61 -0.33
C ALA A 73 7.40 -11.14 1.09
N THR A 74 6.51 -12.02 1.54
CA THR A 74 6.64 -12.81 2.77
C THR A 74 7.98 -13.55 2.81
N ASP A 75 8.44 -13.97 3.99
CA ASP A 75 9.75 -14.62 4.15
C ASP A 75 9.91 -15.88 3.27
N ASP A 76 8.81 -16.57 2.97
CA ASP A 76 8.78 -17.71 2.04
C ASP A 76 8.80 -17.32 0.55
N GLY A 77 8.85 -16.01 0.25
CA GLY A 77 8.90 -15.42 -1.09
C GLY A 77 7.60 -15.51 -1.89
N LYS A 78 6.52 -16.05 -1.31
CA LYS A 78 5.34 -16.43 -2.10
C LYS A 78 4.35 -15.31 -2.32
N ASN A 79 4.11 -14.48 -1.30
CA ASN A 79 3.02 -13.51 -1.32
C ASN A 79 3.52 -12.10 -1.03
N VAL A 80 3.07 -11.11 -1.81
CA VAL A 80 3.28 -9.70 -1.46
C VAL A 80 2.59 -9.42 -0.14
N PHE A 81 3.31 -8.82 0.82
CA PHE A 81 2.72 -8.40 2.10
C PHE A 81 2.83 -6.90 2.36
N ALA A 82 3.75 -6.19 1.69
CA ALA A 82 3.89 -4.75 1.87
C ALA A 82 4.37 -4.01 0.62
N VAL A 83 3.94 -2.76 0.53
CA VAL A 83 4.42 -1.76 -0.42
C VAL A 83 4.92 -0.55 0.37
N VAL A 84 6.15 -0.15 0.11
CA VAL A 84 6.80 1.01 0.73
C VAL A 84 6.97 2.08 -0.33
N VAL A 85 6.59 3.33 -0.02
CA VAL A 85 6.79 4.47 -0.90
C VAL A 85 7.79 5.42 -0.23
N LEU A 86 8.83 5.77 -0.97
CA LEU A 86 9.92 6.66 -0.58
C LEU A 86 9.91 7.87 -1.51
N PHE A 87 9.94 9.06 -0.91
CA PHE A 87 10.17 10.32 -1.62
C PHE A 87 11.59 10.80 -1.38
N ASP A 88 12.05 11.71 -2.23
CA ASP A 88 13.34 12.36 -2.06
C ASP A 88 13.47 13.01 -0.68
N SER A 89 14.67 12.96 -0.13
CA SER A 89 14.98 13.61 1.13
C SER A 89 14.87 15.12 0.98
N SER A 90 14.63 15.80 2.10
CA SER A 90 14.62 17.26 2.17
C SER A 90 15.47 17.71 3.34
N GLY A 91 16.35 18.68 3.11
CA GLY A 91 17.08 19.36 4.19
C GLY A 91 16.20 20.31 5.00
N GLU A 92 15.01 20.67 4.48
CA GLU A 92 14.07 21.53 5.17
C GLU A 92 13.06 20.71 5.98
N TRP A 93 13.08 20.91 7.31
CA TRP A 93 12.15 20.27 8.24
C TRP A 93 10.68 20.50 7.89
N LYS A 94 10.34 21.73 7.46
CA LYS A 94 8.98 22.10 7.05
C LYS A 94 8.46 21.20 5.92
N ASN A 95 9.29 20.93 4.92
CA ASN A 95 8.90 20.08 3.78
C ASN A 95 8.72 18.61 4.20
N LEU A 96 9.56 18.12 5.13
CA LEU A 96 9.42 16.77 5.69
C LEU A 96 8.10 16.63 6.47
N VAL A 97 7.80 17.58 7.36
CA VAL A 97 6.56 17.59 8.15
C VAL A 97 5.33 17.73 7.25
N ASN A 98 5.36 18.62 6.26
CA ASN A 98 4.27 18.79 5.32
C ASN A 98 4.02 17.51 4.50
N THR A 99 5.08 16.86 4.03
CA THR A 99 4.99 15.59 3.31
C THR A 99 4.40 14.50 4.21
N TYR A 100 4.90 14.38 5.45
CA TYR A 100 4.38 13.41 6.42
C TYR A 100 2.89 13.62 6.70
N ASN A 101 2.48 14.85 7.03
CA ASN A 101 1.09 15.18 7.35
C ASN A 101 0.16 14.91 6.16
N TYR A 102 0.58 15.30 4.94
CA TYR A 102 -0.19 15.04 3.73
C TYR A 102 -0.46 13.54 3.52
N TYR A 103 0.56 12.67 3.62
CA TYR A 103 0.37 11.24 3.43
C TYR A 103 -0.33 10.57 4.61
N LYS A 104 -0.12 11.05 5.84
CA LYS A 104 -0.87 10.57 7.02
C LYS A 104 -2.36 10.81 6.84
N GLU A 105 -2.77 12.00 6.41
CA GLU A 105 -4.17 12.32 6.12
C GLU A 105 -4.71 11.50 4.95
N LEU A 106 -3.94 11.39 3.86
CA LEU A 106 -4.32 10.60 2.69
C LEU A 106 -4.57 9.14 3.05
N TYR A 107 -3.66 8.50 3.80
CA TYR A 107 -3.80 7.11 4.23
C TYR A 107 -4.90 6.94 5.25
N THR A 108 -5.10 7.89 6.17
CA THR A 108 -6.23 7.86 7.11
C THR A 108 -7.56 7.92 6.38
N ARG A 109 -7.67 8.75 5.33
CA ARG A 109 -8.87 8.83 4.48
C ARG A 109 -9.09 7.55 3.67
N LYS A 110 -8.01 6.96 3.16
CA LYS A 110 -8.08 5.79 2.27
C LYS A 110 -8.28 4.46 2.99
N TYR A 111 -7.65 4.28 4.16
CA TYR A 111 -7.58 3.01 4.87
C TYR A 111 -8.17 3.06 6.29
N GLY A 112 -8.70 4.22 6.69
CA GLY A 112 -9.17 4.44 8.05
C GLY A 112 -8.05 4.75 9.04
N LYS A 113 -8.42 4.90 10.32
CA LYS A 113 -7.47 5.20 11.39
C LYS A 113 -6.61 3.96 11.68
N PRO A 114 -5.28 4.08 11.78
CA PRO A 114 -4.44 2.93 12.10
C PRO A 114 -4.67 2.49 13.55
N THR A 115 -4.59 1.18 13.79
CA THR A 115 -4.66 0.61 15.15
C THR A 115 -3.50 1.09 16.02
N ASN A 116 -2.32 1.31 15.41
CA ASN A 116 -1.11 1.78 16.07
C ASN A 116 -0.47 2.92 15.27
N SER A 117 -0.08 4.00 15.94
CA SER A 117 0.65 5.12 15.34
C SER A 117 1.78 5.54 16.27
N LYS A 118 3.01 5.62 15.76
CA LYS A 118 4.20 6.09 16.49
C LYS A 118 4.90 7.17 15.69
N GLU A 119 5.19 8.28 16.35
CA GLU A 119 5.90 9.42 15.76
C GLU A 119 7.19 9.68 16.56
N LYS A 120 8.32 9.74 15.86
CA LYS A 120 9.61 10.10 16.46
C LYS A 120 10.14 11.34 15.76
N LYS A 121 10.41 12.39 16.54
CA LYS A 121 11.06 13.61 16.03
C LYS A 121 12.58 13.45 16.12
N SER A 122 13.29 13.80 15.06
CA SER A 122 14.76 13.85 15.08
C SER A 122 15.20 15.13 15.80
N SER A 123 16.14 15.01 16.74
CA SER A 123 16.68 16.14 17.51
C SER A 123 17.61 17.07 16.70
N HIS A 124 17.94 16.69 15.46
CA HIS A 124 18.86 17.42 14.59
C HIS A 124 18.22 18.63 13.89
N PHE A 125 16.89 18.70 13.86
CA PHE A 125 16.15 19.86 13.37
C PHE A 125 15.63 20.64 14.59
N ARG A 126 16.44 21.59 15.09
CA ARG A 126 16.01 22.53 16.12
C ARG A 126 15.37 23.76 15.47
N PHE A 127 14.28 24.23 16.06
CA PHE A 127 13.53 25.41 15.63
C PHE A 127 14.31 26.70 15.88
#